data_AF-A0A524DL99-F1
#
_entry.id   AF-A0A524DL99-F1
#
_cell.length_a   1.000
_cell.length_b   1.000
_cell.length_c   1.000
_cell.angle_alpha   90.00
_cell.angle_beta   90.00
_cell.angle_gamma   90.00
#
_symmetry.space_group_name_H-M   'P 1'
#
loop_
_entity.id
_entity.type
_entity.pdbx_description
1 polymer ?
#
loop_
_entity_poly.entity_id
_entity_poly.type
_entity_poly.pdbx_seq_one_letter_code
_entity_poly.pdbx_strand_id
1 'polypeptide(L)'
;MVKELIYRFKDNSEIEVIINRLEEEVDEEFEQGIDEGVTSYFHNNNRSLEIHVFPRNSGELFEASILTRSSEMEIVTKKILGAPIKERFKDASILDVAELIAELPEDTSDDEIQKAIENNLGIKKKYSFFRRMIKKMGKKKNAPNYLRDAARKLE
;
A
#
# COMPACT_ATOMS: atom_id res chain seq x y z
N MET A 1 -8.95 -6.82 -1.31
CA MET A 1 -8.83 -6.45 0.13
C MET A 1 -7.36 -6.58 0.48
N VAL A 2 -6.74 -5.54 1.06
CA VAL A 2 -5.30 -5.56 1.37
C VAL A 2 -5.04 -6.59 2.47
N LYS A 3 -4.07 -7.47 2.26
CA LYS A 3 -3.57 -8.37 3.29
C LYS A 3 -2.25 -7.81 3.82
N GLU A 4 -2.07 -7.87 5.13
CA GLU A 4 -0.83 -7.51 5.81
C GLU A 4 -0.20 -8.76 6.41
N LEU A 5 1.03 -9.05 5.99
CA LEU A 5 1.87 -10.15 6.44
C LEU A 5 3.03 -9.56 7.26
N ILE A 6 3.13 -9.96 8.53
CA ILE A 6 4.16 -9.46 9.43
C ILE A 6 5.22 -10.54 9.62
N TYR A 7 6.47 -10.14 9.42
CA TYR A 7 7.66 -10.97 9.56
C TYR A 7 8.63 -10.36 10.56
N ARG A 8 9.41 -11.21 11.22
CA ARG A 8 10.40 -10.80 12.21
C ARG A 8 11.76 -11.40 11.88
N PHE A 9 12.78 -10.56 11.91
CA PHE A 9 14.15 -10.91 11.54
C PHE A 9 15.08 -10.78 12.74
N LYS A 10 16.22 -11.47 12.67
CA LYS A 10 17.22 -11.44 13.74
C LYS A 10 18.08 -10.19 13.69
N ASP A 11 18.39 -9.70 12.50
CA ASP A 11 19.14 -8.48 12.27
C ASP A 11 18.78 -7.79 10.94
N ASN A 12 19.33 -6.59 10.71
CA ASN A 12 19.06 -5.78 9.52
C ASN A 12 19.60 -6.41 8.22
N SER A 13 20.65 -7.24 8.30
CA SER A 13 21.25 -7.83 7.11
C SER A 13 20.35 -8.89 6.48
N GLU A 14 19.53 -9.57 7.28
CA GLU A 14 18.49 -10.48 6.78
C GLU A 14 17.43 -9.72 5.96
N ILE A 15 17.08 -8.49 6.37
CA ILE A 15 16.07 -7.67 5.68
C ILE A 15 16.56 -7.25 4.28
N GLU A 16 17.79 -6.76 4.17
CA GLU A 16 18.36 -6.31 2.89
C GLU A 16 18.42 -7.46 1.87
N VAL A 17 18.89 -8.64 2.29
CA VAL A 17 18.94 -9.84 1.43
C VAL A 17 17.55 -10.24 0.95
N ILE A 18 16.56 -10.11 1.82
CA ILE A 18 15.17 -10.49 1.54
C ILE A 18 14.50 -9.52 0.60
N ILE A 19 14.71 -8.21 0.80
CA ILE A 19 14.19 -7.18 -0.10
C ILE A 19 14.77 -7.43 -1.48
N ASN A 20 16.09 -7.53 -1.62
CA ASN A 20 16.72 -7.79 -2.93
C ASN A 20 16.17 -9.05 -3.62
N ARG A 21 15.92 -10.14 -2.87
CA ARG A 21 15.32 -11.36 -3.45
C ARG A 21 13.86 -11.18 -3.86
N LEU A 22 13.09 -10.40 -3.11
CA LEU A 22 11.71 -10.05 -3.47
C LEU A 22 11.70 -9.15 -4.71
N GLU A 23 12.64 -8.21 -4.78
CA GLU A 23 12.84 -7.33 -5.92
C GLU A 23 13.15 -8.12 -7.19
N GLU A 24 14.16 -8.99 -7.14
CA GLU A 24 14.57 -9.87 -8.25
C GLU A 24 13.39 -10.73 -8.74
N GLU A 25 12.69 -11.43 -7.86
CA GLU A 25 11.59 -12.32 -8.28
C GLU A 25 10.38 -11.53 -8.82
N VAL A 26 10.08 -10.36 -8.26
CA VAL A 26 8.96 -9.52 -8.75
C VAL A 26 9.28 -8.92 -10.12
N ASP A 27 10.51 -8.46 -10.34
CA ASP A 27 10.93 -7.94 -11.64
C ASP A 27 11.02 -9.05 -12.70
N GLU A 28 11.55 -10.22 -12.36
CA GLU A 28 11.64 -11.37 -13.27
C GLU A 28 10.27 -11.96 -13.65
N GLU A 29 9.36 -12.11 -12.68
CA GLU A 29 8.07 -12.76 -12.92
C GLU A 29 7.00 -11.79 -13.46
N PHE A 30 7.10 -10.49 -13.19
CA PHE A 30 6.01 -9.54 -13.47
C PHE A 30 6.39 -8.31 -14.31
N GLU A 31 7.67 -8.10 -14.66
CA GLU A 31 8.17 -6.95 -15.44
C GLU A 31 7.69 -5.59 -14.91
N GLN A 32 7.41 -5.48 -13.61
CA GLN A 32 6.67 -4.33 -13.08
C GLN A 32 7.55 -3.15 -12.72
N GLY A 33 8.86 -3.30 -12.52
CA GLY A 33 9.75 -2.19 -12.13
C GLY A 33 9.49 -1.72 -10.69
N ILE A 34 10.58 -1.35 -10.03
CA ILE A 34 10.60 -0.96 -8.63
C ILE A 34 10.95 0.52 -8.56
N ASP A 35 10.08 1.31 -7.91
CA ASP A 35 10.31 2.74 -7.71
C ASP A 35 10.95 2.97 -6.32
N GLU A 36 11.89 3.92 -6.26
CA GLU A 36 12.88 4.10 -5.18
C GLU A 36 12.38 3.90 -3.74
N GLY A 37 13.02 2.97 -3.02
CA GLY A 37 12.81 2.74 -1.59
C GLY A 37 14.00 3.15 -0.73
N VAL A 38 13.94 4.30 -0.05
CA VAL A 38 14.93 4.69 0.97
C VAL A 38 14.77 3.75 2.17
N THR A 39 15.62 2.72 2.27
CA THR A 39 15.95 1.82 3.41
C THR A 39 14.82 1.26 4.30
N SER A 40 13.56 1.67 4.13
CA SER A 40 12.45 1.46 5.08
C SER A 40 11.07 1.29 4.40
N TYR A 41 10.99 1.46 3.08
CA TYR A 41 9.75 1.34 2.32
C TYR A 41 10.04 0.88 0.89
N PHE A 42 9.33 -0.15 0.41
CA PHE A 42 9.40 -0.66 -0.97
C PHE A 42 7.97 -0.78 -1.53
N HIS A 43 7.77 -0.46 -2.81
CA HIS A 43 6.56 -0.82 -3.53
C HIS A 43 6.83 -1.09 -5.02
N ASN A 44 6.07 -1.99 -5.63
CA ASN A 44 6.08 -2.16 -7.08
C ASN A 44 5.22 -1.09 -7.77
N ASN A 45 5.35 -0.91 -9.10
CA ASN A 45 4.70 0.20 -9.83
C ASN A 45 3.17 0.30 -9.65
N ASN A 46 2.48 -0.84 -9.51
CA ASN A 46 1.03 -0.86 -9.28
C ASN A 46 0.64 -0.99 -7.79
N ARG A 47 1.63 -0.92 -6.88
CA ARG A 47 1.48 -1.11 -5.43
C ARG A 47 0.72 -2.38 -5.06
N SER A 48 0.80 -3.42 -5.87
CA SER A 48 0.28 -4.74 -5.53
C SER A 48 1.08 -5.38 -4.38
N LEU A 49 2.29 -4.91 -4.14
CA LEU A 49 3.17 -5.25 -3.02
C LEU A 49 3.77 -3.96 -2.43
N GLU A 50 3.65 -3.79 -1.12
CA GLU A 50 4.33 -2.74 -0.36
C GLU A 50 5.03 -3.38 0.85
N ILE A 51 6.27 -3.03 1.13
CA ILE A 51 7.04 -3.55 2.27
C ILE A 51 7.43 -2.36 3.14
N HIS A 52 7.05 -2.41 4.40
CA HIS A 52 7.45 -1.45 5.42
C HIS A 52 8.41 -2.13 6.39
N VAL A 53 9.64 -1.63 6.47
CA VAL A 53 10.62 -2.09 7.44
C VAL A 53 10.64 -1.09 8.59
N PHE A 54 10.37 -1.58 9.80
CA PHE A 54 10.46 -0.75 10.99
C PHE A 54 11.83 -0.97 11.63
N PRO A 55 12.73 0.03 11.66
CA PRO A 55 13.85 -0.05 12.55
C PRO A 55 13.27 0.03 13.97
N ARG A 56 13.67 -0.92 14.80
CA ARG A 56 13.68 -0.64 16.23
C ARG A 56 15.11 -0.40 16.66
N ASN A 57 15.25 0.36 17.74
CA ASN A 57 16.54 0.79 18.25
C ASN A 57 17.44 -0.42 18.55
N SER A 58 18.76 -0.20 18.67
CA SER A 58 19.70 -1.22 19.14
C SER A 58 19.16 -1.94 20.38
N GLY A 59 18.93 -3.26 20.27
CA GLY A 59 18.36 -4.10 21.34
C GLY A 59 16.88 -4.49 21.17
N GLU A 60 16.21 -4.09 20.08
CA GLU A 60 14.82 -4.44 19.79
C GLU A 60 14.66 -5.25 18.48
N LEU A 61 13.50 -5.88 18.29
CA LEU A 61 13.23 -6.83 17.20
C LEU A 61 13.03 -6.13 15.84
N PHE A 62 13.65 -6.66 14.79
CA PHE A 62 13.48 -6.23 13.40
C PHE A 62 12.16 -6.78 12.84
N GLU A 63 11.27 -5.92 12.35
CA GLU A 63 9.96 -6.30 11.82
C GLU A 63 9.75 -5.72 10.42
N ALA A 64 9.30 -6.55 9.48
CA ALA A 64 8.76 -6.09 8.21
C ALA A 64 7.26 -6.36 8.14
N SER A 65 6.50 -5.35 7.74
CA SER A 65 5.10 -5.44 7.39
C SER A 65 4.97 -5.40 5.87
N ILE A 66 4.50 -6.49 5.28
CA ILE A 66 4.27 -6.61 3.84
C ILE A 66 2.78 -6.50 3.57
N LEU A 67 2.39 -5.43 2.88
CA LEU A 67 1.04 -5.20 2.41
C LEU A 67 0.93 -5.72 0.99
N THR A 68 -0.07 -6.54 0.70
CA THR A 68 -0.33 -7.01 -0.65
C THR A 68 -1.80 -6.96 -1.01
N ARG A 69 -2.07 -6.58 -2.26
CA ARG A 69 -3.39 -6.59 -2.88
C ARG A 69 -3.56 -7.76 -3.86
N SER A 70 -2.51 -8.54 -4.11
CA SER A 70 -2.48 -9.63 -5.08
C SER A 70 -2.26 -10.99 -4.39
N SER A 71 -3.09 -11.97 -4.75
CA SER A 71 -2.91 -13.36 -4.28
C SER A 71 -1.61 -13.98 -4.81
N GLU A 72 -1.15 -13.57 -5.99
CA GLU A 72 0.12 -14.02 -6.56
C GLU A 72 1.30 -13.46 -5.75
N MET A 73 1.27 -12.16 -5.45
CA MET A 73 2.27 -11.52 -4.59
C MET A 73 2.29 -12.12 -3.17
N GLU A 74 1.13 -12.49 -2.63
CA GLU A 74 1.07 -13.22 -1.36
C GLU A 74 1.81 -14.57 -1.43
N ILE A 75 1.62 -15.33 -2.52
CA ILE A 75 2.26 -16.62 -2.73
C ILE A 75 3.77 -16.45 -2.85
N VAL A 76 4.23 -15.52 -3.70
CA VAL A 76 5.65 -15.19 -3.89
C VAL A 76 6.28 -14.77 -2.56
N THR A 77 5.64 -13.87 -1.83
CA THR A 77 6.10 -13.42 -0.51
C THR A 77 6.27 -14.59 0.45
N LYS A 78 5.28 -15.47 0.55
CA LYS A 78 5.33 -16.65 1.44
C LYS A 78 6.34 -17.71 0.98
N LYS A 79 6.61 -17.83 -0.32
CA LYS A 79 7.65 -18.71 -0.87
C LYS A 79 9.04 -18.25 -0.45
N ILE A 80 9.29 -16.93 -0.47
CA ILE A 80 10.60 -16.34 -0.13
C ILE A 80 10.80 -16.27 1.39
N LEU A 81 9.79 -15.80 2.12
CA LEU A 81 9.88 -15.48 3.55
C LEU A 81 9.38 -16.57 4.48
N GLY A 82 8.74 -17.60 3.94
CA GLY A 82 8.04 -18.60 4.72
C GLY A 82 6.75 -18.06 5.35
N ALA A 83 6.34 -18.69 6.45
CA ALA A 83 5.11 -18.34 7.13
C ALA A 83 5.27 -17.03 7.94
N PRO A 84 4.36 -16.05 7.77
CA PRO A 84 4.38 -14.84 8.58
C PRO A 84 4.07 -15.15 10.05
N ILE A 85 4.62 -14.36 10.96
CA ILE A 85 4.28 -14.46 12.39
C ILE A 85 2.85 -13.99 12.69
N LYS A 86 2.31 -13.13 11.82
CA LYS A 86 0.94 -12.62 11.91
C LYS A 86 0.43 -12.26 10.52
N GLU A 87 -0.83 -12.63 10.27
CA GLU A 87 -1.56 -12.32 9.05
C GLU A 87 -2.87 -11.62 9.41
N ARG A 88 -3.18 -10.50 8.75
CA ARG A 88 -4.46 -9.81 8.93
C ARG A 88 -4.91 -9.14 7.64
N PHE A 89 -6.23 -8.97 7.50
CA PHE A 89 -6.77 -8.07 6.49
C PHE A 89 -6.69 -6.63 7.01
N LYS A 90 -6.18 -5.73 6.18
CA LYS A 90 -6.13 -4.30 6.46
C LYS A 90 -7.24 -3.63 5.67
N ASP A 91 -8.07 -2.88 6.39
CA ASP A 91 -9.01 -1.96 5.74
C ASP A 91 -8.20 -0.91 4.96
N ALA A 92 -8.65 -0.56 3.76
CA ALA A 92 -8.05 0.54 3.00
C ALA A 92 -8.08 1.84 3.83
N SER A 93 -6.94 2.53 3.84
CA SER A 93 -6.76 3.79 4.54
C SER A 93 -7.34 4.95 3.74
N ILE A 94 -7.39 6.13 4.36
CA ILE A 94 -7.78 7.34 3.64
C ILE A 94 -6.82 7.70 2.50
N LEU A 95 -5.53 7.36 2.65
CA LEU A 95 -4.53 7.68 1.64
C LEU A 95 -4.76 6.83 0.39
N ASP A 96 -5.02 5.54 0.57
CA ASP A 96 -5.37 4.60 -0.51
C ASP A 96 -6.60 5.11 -1.30
N VAL A 97 -7.62 5.58 -0.58
CA VAL A 97 -8.82 6.11 -1.21
C VAL A 97 -8.53 7.42 -1.94
N ALA A 98 -7.71 8.30 -1.36
CA ALA A 98 -7.38 9.58 -1.99
C ALA A 98 -6.55 9.39 -3.27
N GLU A 99 -5.55 8.52 -3.26
CA GLU A 99 -4.73 8.24 -4.43
C GLU A 99 -5.56 7.65 -5.56
N LEU A 100 -6.41 6.65 -5.26
CA LEU A 100 -7.32 6.08 -6.26
C LEU A 100 -8.19 7.17 -6.90
N ILE A 101 -8.80 8.07 -6.11
CA ILE A 101 -9.64 9.15 -6.65
C ILE A 101 -8.79 10.12 -7.49
N ALA A 102 -7.58 10.45 -7.06
CA ALA A 102 -6.68 11.37 -7.75
C ALA A 102 -6.30 10.86 -9.16
N GLU A 103 -6.26 9.55 -9.38
CA GLU A 103 -5.90 8.93 -10.66
C GLU A 103 -7.07 8.75 -11.64
N LEU A 104 -8.33 8.86 -11.18
CA LEU A 104 -9.50 8.73 -12.06
C LEU A 104 -9.58 9.83 -13.14
N PRO A 105 -10.34 9.68 -14.23
CA PRO A 105 -10.63 10.80 -15.14
C PRO A 105 -11.27 12.01 -14.43
N GLU A 106 -11.01 13.25 -14.88
CA GLU A 106 -11.57 14.46 -14.25
C GLU A 106 -13.10 14.55 -14.32
N ASP A 107 -13.71 13.90 -15.31
CA ASP A 107 -15.14 13.85 -15.57
C ASP A 107 -15.86 12.70 -14.87
N THR A 108 -15.16 11.92 -14.05
CA THR A 108 -15.73 10.78 -13.32
C THR A 108 -16.78 11.26 -12.31
N SER A 109 -17.99 10.70 -12.38
CA SER A 109 -19.09 11.05 -11.47
C SER A 109 -18.89 10.49 -10.04
N ASP A 110 -19.58 11.05 -9.05
CA ASP A 110 -19.50 10.59 -7.64
C ASP A 110 -19.92 9.10 -7.50
N ASP A 111 -20.89 8.66 -8.30
CA ASP A 111 -21.33 7.25 -8.34
C ASP A 111 -20.26 6.32 -8.94
N GLU A 112 -19.55 6.77 -9.98
CA GLU A 112 -18.44 6.02 -10.57
C GLU A 112 -17.23 5.98 -9.65
N ILE A 113 -16.94 7.08 -8.94
CA ILE A 113 -15.92 7.12 -7.89
C ILE A 113 -16.26 6.12 -6.78
N GLN A 114 -17.51 6.09 -6.30
CA GLN A 114 -17.93 5.14 -5.28
C GLN A 114 -17.76 3.70 -5.77
N LYS A 115 -18.20 3.39 -7.00
CA LYS A 115 -18.02 2.05 -7.61
C LYS A 115 -16.54 1.69 -7.74
N ALA A 116 -15.69 2.61 -8.16
CA ALA A 116 -14.25 2.38 -8.26
C ALA A 116 -13.65 2.02 -6.90
N ILE A 117 -14.03 2.73 -5.83
CA ILE A 117 -13.59 2.45 -4.46
C ILE A 117 -14.11 1.10 -3.97
N GLU A 118 -15.37 0.77 -4.25
CA GLU A 118 -15.96 -0.53 -3.89
C GLU A 118 -15.26 -1.69 -4.60
N ASN A 119 -14.99 -1.55 -5.90
CA ASN A 119 -14.38 -2.59 -6.71
C ASN A 119 -12.89 -2.78 -6.39
N ASN A 120 -12.13 -1.68 -6.28
CA ASN A 120 -10.68 -1.76 -6.10
C ASN A 120 -10.27 -1.92 -4.64
N LEU A 121 -10.97 -1.26 -3.71
CA LEU A 121 -10.59 -1.24 -2.28
C LEU A 121 -11.51 -2.07 -1.40
N GLY A 122 -12.65 -2.57 -1.93
CA GLY A 122 -13.61 -3.37 -1.17
C GLY A 122 -14.39 -2.57 -0.12
N ILE A 123 -14.39 -1.23 -0.18
CA ILE A 123 -15.02 -0.36 0.81
C ILE A 123 -16.48 -0.11 0.44
N LYS A 124 -17.41 -0.93 0.96
CA LYS A 124 -18.86 -0.78 0.69
C LYS A 124 -19.62 0.20 1.59
N LYS A 125 -19.13 0.46 2.80
CA LYS A 125 -19.91 1.19 3.85
C LYS A 125 -19.24 2.45 4.39
N LYS A 126 -18.04 2.81 3.91
CA LYS A 126 -17.26 3.95 4.44
C LYS A 126 -17.03 5.08 3.42
N TYR A 127 -17.61 5.01 2.22
CA TYR A 127 -17.40 6.03 1.17
C TYR A 127 -17.68 7.46 1.65
N SER A 128 -18.85 7.69 2.26
CA SER A 128 -19.25 9.01 2.77
C SER A 128 -18.29 9.56 3.84
N PHE A 129 -17.74 8.68 4.68
CA PHE A 129 -16.74 9.04 5.68
C PHE A 129 -15.42 9.46 5.02
N PHE A 130 -14.90 8.67 4.08
CA PHE A 130 -13.68 8.98 3.36
C PHE A 130 -13.82 10.25 2.53
N ARG A 131 -14.92 10.39 1.77
CA ARG A 131 -15.25 11.60 1.00
C ARG A 131 -15.16 12.86 1.86
N ARG A 132 -15.81 12.86 3.02
CA ARG A 132 -15.79 14.01 3.96
C ARG A 132 -14.39 14.31 4.47
N MET A 133 -13.61 13.27 4.82
CA MET A 133 -12.26 13.47 5.32
C MET A 133 -11.30 13.94 4.24
N ILE A 134 -11.36 13.39 3.03
CA ILE A 134 -10.52 13.79 1.89
C ILE A 134 -10.79 15.26 1.55
N LYS A 135 -12.07 15.66 1.40
CA LYS A 135 -12.45 17.08 1.21
C LYS A 135 -11.88 17.99 2.30
N LYS A 136 -11.90 17.55 3.57
CA LYS A 136 -11.35 18.34 4.69
C LYS A 136 -9.83 18.41 4.65
N MET A 137 -9.15 17.32 4.32
CA MET A 137 -7.69 17.23 4.32
C MET A 137 -7.06 17.92 3.11
N GLY A 138 -7.66 17.80 1.92
CA GLY A 138 -7.18 18.46 0.70
C GLY A 138 -7.23 19.99 0.76
N LYS A 139 -8.07 20.58 1.62
CA LYS A 139 -8.13 22.04 1.84
C LYS A 139 -7.01 22.58 2.73
N LYS A 140 -6.17 21.73 3.32
CA LYS A 140 -5.04 22.18 4.15
C LYS A 140 -3.94 22.77 3.26
N LYS A 141 -3.32 23.86 3.73
CA LYS A 141 -2.23 24.57 3.02
C LYS A 141 -1.08 23.66 2.58
N ASN A 142 -0.74 22.65 3.39
CA ASN A 142 0.37 21.72 3.13
C ASN A 142 -0.12 20.32 2.73
N ALA A 143 -1.33 20.20 2.17
CA ALA A 143 -1.81 18.91 1.70
C ALA A 143 -0.93 18.41 0.53
N PRO A 144 -0.56 17.12 0.50
CA PRO A 144 0.04 16.49 -0.68
C PRO A 144 -0.83 16.65 -1.94
N ASN A 145 -0.22 16.64 -3.13
CA ASN A 145 -0.92 16.89 -4.40
C ASN A 145 -2.08 15.91 -4.61
N TYR A 146 -1.84 14.60 -4.46
CA TYR A 146 -2.89 13.57 -4.60
C TYR A 146 -4.11 13.83 -3.69
N LEU A 147 -3.91 14.33 -2.47
CA LEU A 147 -5.01 14.69 -1.57
C LEU A 147 -5.78 15.93 -2.02
N ARG A 148 -5.11 16.91 -2.64
CA ARG A 148 -5.76 18.10 -3.22
C ARG A 148 -6.56 17.71 -4.46
N ASP A 149 -5.98 16.89 -5.32
CA ASP A 149 -6.60 16.46 -6.58
C ASP A 149 -7.83 15.60 -6.31
N ALA A 150 -7.73 14.65 -5.38
CA ALA A 150 -8.87 13.88 -4.92
C ALA A 150 -9.97 14.76 -4.32
N ALA A 151 -9.61 15.75 -3.50
CA ALA A 151 -10.59 16.67 -2.91
C ALA A 151 -11.31 17.51 -3.97
N ARG A 152 -10.59 17.96 -5.01
CA ARG A 152 -11.13 18.74 -6.14
C ARG A 152 -12.17 17.95 -6.93
N LYS A 153 -11.90 16.68 -7.24
CA LYS A 153 -12.85 15.82 -7.97
C LYS A 153 -14.10 15.48 -7.17
N LEU A 154 -13.99 15.48 -5.85
CA LEU A 154 -15.13 15.21 -4.99
C LEU A 154 -16.05 16.44 -4.82
N GLU A 155 -15.59 17.66 -5.14
CA GLU A 155 -16.33 18.92 -4.89
C GLU A 155 -17.70 18.94 -5.53
#